data_AF-A0A1H5GRF1-F1
#
_entry.id   AF-A0A1H5GRF1-F1
#
_cell.length_a   1.000
_cell.length_b   1.000
_cell.length_c   1.000
_cell.angle_alpha   90.00
_cell.angle_beta   90.00
_cell.angle_gamma   90.00
#
_symmetry.space_group_name_H-M   'P 1'
#
loop_
_entity.id
_entity.type
_entity.pdbx_description
1 polymer ?
#
loop_
_entity_poly.entity_id
_entity_poly.type
_entity_poly.pdbx_seq_one_letter_code
_entity_poly.pdbx_strand_id
1 'polypeptide(L)'
;MLNSNLLRKLDMQDLMVFIAVYDQSSVTEVSETLFVSQSTVSYSLKKLRTSFEDELFINTRAGMRPTYKATTMYGHVQKILESINLCHAGGQAFDPKQKAASTW
;
A
#
# COMPACT_ATOMS: atom_id res chain seq x y z
N MET A 1 -10.40 14.81 6.20
CA MET A 1 -11.24 13.83 5.47
C MET A 1 -10.64 13.60 4.08
N LEU A 2 -10.95 12.49 3.41
CA LEU A 2 -10.53 12.27 2.02
C LEU A 2 -11.24 13.27 1.09
N ASN A 3 -10.47 14.07 0.37
CA ASN A 3 -10.97 15.22 -0.39
C ASN A 3 -11.64 14.86 -1.74
N SER A 4 -11.53 13.60 -2.19
CA SER A 4 -12.05 13.15 -3.50
C SER A 4 -12.90 11.89 -3.38
N ASN A 5 -14.03 11.85 -4.10
CA ASN A 5 -14.90 10.67 -4.22
C ASN A 5 -14.18 9.47 -4.85
N LEU A 6 -13.14 9.69 -5.66
CA LEU A 6 -12.35 8.62 -6.25
C LEU A 6 -11.46 7.92 -5.22
N LEU A 7 -10.94 8.68 -4.24
CA LEU A 7 -10.17 8.11 -3.13
C LEU A 7 -11.04 7.32 -2.16
N ARG A 8 -12.33 7.64 -2.06
CA ARG A 8 -13.29 6.90 -1.21
C ARG A 8 -13.61 5.49 -1.72
N LYS A 9 -13.32 5.21 -2.99
CA LYS A 9 -13.50 3.88 -3.58
C LYS A 9 -12.31 2.95 -3.34
N LEU A 10 -11.18 3.50 -2.89
CA LEU A 10 -10.01 2.71 -2.55
C LEU A 10 -10.23 1.99 -1.22
N ASP A 11 -9.78 0.76 -1.17
CA ASP A 11 -9.81 -0.08 0.02
C ASP A 11 -8.40 -0.57 0.37
N MET A 12 -8.32 -1.34 1.46
CA MET A 12 -7.05 -1.90 1.94
C MET A 12 -6.36 -2.78 0.91
N GLN A 13 -7.13 -3.55 0.14
CA GLN A 13 -6.57 -4.46 -0.83
C GLN A 13 -5.87 -3.70 -1.96
N ASP A 14 -6.43 -2.58 -2.40
CA ASP A 14 -5.78 -1.73 -3.40
C ASP A 14 -4.41 -1.23 -2.90
N LEU A 15 -4.32 -0.82 -1.64
CA LEU A 15 -3.05 -0.36 -1.05
C LEU A 15 -2.03 -1.49 -0.92
N MET A 16 -2.46 -2.70 -0.53
CA MET A 16 -1.58 -3.87 -0.46
C MET A 16 -1.10 -4.28 -1.86
N VAL A 17 -1.99 -4.30 -2.85
CA VAL A 17 -1.64 -4.58 -4.25
C VAL A 17 -0.63 -3.56 -4.77
N PHE A 18 -0.82 -2.27 -4.46
CA PHE A 18 0.11 -1.23 -4.85
C PHE A 18 1.54 -1.49 -4.32
N ILE A 19 1.68 -1.77 -3.02
CA ILE A 19 3.00 -2.06 -2.42
C ILE A 19 3.61 -3.33 -3.01
N ALA A 20 2.83 -4.41 -3.08
CA ALA A 20 3.31 -5.68 -3.59
C ALA A 20 3.78 -5.60 -5.05
N VAL A 21 3.06 -4.88 -5.92
CA VAL A 21 3.47 -4.67 -7.32
C VAL A 21 4.74 -3.82 -7.39
N TYR A 22 4.88 -2.83 -6.52
CA TYR A 22 6.11 -2.04 -6.45
C TYR A 22 7.33 -2.89 -6.07
N ASP A 23 7.18 -3.77 -5.08
CA ASP A 23 8.28 -4.60 -4.57
C ASP A 23 8.64 -5.76 -5.51
N GLN A 24 7.64 -6.39 -6.14
CA GLN A 24 7.82 -7.64 -6.89
C GLN A 24 7.88 -7.43 -8.40
N SER A 25 7.40 -6.28 -8.91
CA SER A 25 7.34 -5.99 -10.35
C SER A 25 6.60 -7.06 -11.19
N SER A 26 5.75 -7.89 -10.59
CA SER A 26 5.05 -9.01 -11.24
C SER A 26 3.63 -9.19 -10.73
N VAL A 27 2.64 -9.17 -11.63
CA VAL A 27 1.22 -9.38 -11.26
C VAL A 27 0.98 -10.81 -10.76
N THR A 28 1.70 -11.78 -11.32
CA THR A 28 1.57 -13.20 -10.93
C THR A 28 2.09 -13.42 -9.52
N GLU A 29 3.31 -12.99 -9.23
CA GLU A 29 3.90 -13.14 -7.88
C GLU A 29 3.07 -12.39 -6.82
N VAL A 30 2.52 -11.23 -7.17
CA VAL A 30 1.66 -10.46 -6.27
C VAL A 30 0.37 -11.22 -5.95
N SER A 31 -0.23 -11.85 -6.96
CA SER A 31 -1.44 -12.64 -6.76
C SER A 31 -1.19 -13.82 -5.82
N GLU A 32 -0.03 -14.47 -5.94
CA GLU A 32 0.39 -15.56 -5.07
C GLU A 32 0.68 -15.06 -3.66
N THR A 33 1.44 -13.97 -3.52
CA THR A 33 1.82 -13.37 -2.23
C THR A 33 0.61 -12.94 -1.41
N LEU A 34 -0.37 -12.32 -2.07
CA LEU A 34 -1.58 -11.81 -1.42
C LEU A 34 -2.69 -12.85 -1.33
N PHE A 35 -2.49 -14.07 -1.83
CA PHE A 35 -3.50 -15.13 -1.90
C PHE A 35 -4.81 -14.70 -2.58
N VAL A 36 -4.71 -13.96 -3.68
CA VAL A 36 -5.85 -13.49 -4.50
C VAL A 36 -5.69 -13.91 -5.95
N SER A 37 -6.76 -13.77 -6.75
CA SER A 37 -6.66 -14.03 -8.20
C SER A 37 -5.91 -12.90 -8.92
N GLN A 38 -5.27 -13.21 -10.06
CA GLN A 38 -4.68 -12.17 -10.93
C GLN A 38 -5.72 -11.16 -11.45
N SER A 39 -6.99 -11.58 -11.61
CA SER A 39 -8.09 -10.67 -11.95
C SER A 39 -8.37 -9.65 -10.84
N THR A 40 -8.20 -10.05 -9.58
CA THR A 40 -8.32 -9.17 -8.42
C THR A 40 -7.19 -8.13 -8.40
N VAL A 41 -5.95 -8.55 -8.63
CA VAL A 41 -4.79 -7.65 -8.76
C VAL A 41 -5.00 -6.65 -9.90
N SER A 42 -5.44 -7.13 -11.06
CA SER A 42 -5.71 -6.28 -12.23
C SER A 42 -6.83 -5.28 -11.97
N TYR A 43 -7.87 -5.68 -11.25
CA TYR A 43 -8.97 -4.79 -10.86
C TYR A 43 -8.52 -3.71 -9.88
N SER A 44 -7.72 -4.06 -8.87
CA SER A 44 -7.12 -3.09 -7.94
C SER A 44 -6.21 -2.10 -8.67
N LEU A 45 -5.35 -2.57 -9.59
CA LEU A 45 -4.54 -1.69 -10.44
C LEU A 45 -5.41 -0.73 -11.26
N LYS A 46 -6.53 -1.19 -11.83
CA LYS A 46 -7.47 -0.31 -12.55
C LYS A 46 -8.09 0.76 -11.64
N LYS A 47 -8.49 0.39 -10.41
CA LYS A 47 -9.02 1.35 -9.42
C LYS A 47 -7.97 2.39 -9.07
N LEU A 48 -6.76 1.97 -8.73
CA LEU A 48 -5.64 2.85 -8.41
C LEU A 48 -5.35 3.82 -9.57
N ARG A 49 -5.28 3.33 -10.81
CA ARG A 49 -5.06 4.18 -11.99
C ARG A 49 -6.12 5.25 -12.16
N THR A 50 -7.38 4.88 -11.94
CA THR A 50 -8.51 5.80 -12.02
C THR A 50 -8.47 6.82 -10.87
N SER A 51 -8.17 6.38 -9.65
CA SER A 51 -8.19 7.24 -8.47
C SER A 51 -7.03 8.22 -8.39
N PHE A 52 -5.89 7.87 -9.01
CA PHE A 52 -4.71 8.73 -9.06
C PHE A 52 -4.47 9.33 -10.44
N GLU A 53 -5.31 9.07 -11.44
CA GLU A 53 -5.17 9.61 -12.80
C GLU A 53 -3.74 9.40 -13.36
N ASP A 54 -3.17 8.22 -13.15
CA ASP A 54 -1.81 7.84 -13.55
C ASP A 54 -1.75 6.34 -13.79
N GLU A 55 -0.91 5.86 -14.73
CA GLU A 55 -0.79 4.42 -15.00
C GLU A 55 -0.19 3.64 -13.82
N LEU A 56 0.57 4.32 -12.94
CA LEU A 56 1.31 3.85 -11.78
C LEU A 56 2.36 2.79 -12.06
N PHE A 57 2.01 1.75 -12.81
CA PHE A 57 2.88 0.65 -13.20
C PHE A 57 2.66 0.33 -14.68
N ILE A 58 3.72 0.44 -15.46
CA ILE A 58 3.76 0.19 -16.90
C ILE A 58 4.32 -1.21 -17.13
N ASN A 59 3.61 -2.02 -17.92
CA ASN A 59 4.09 -3.35 -18.30
C ASN A 59 5.24 -3.22 -19.30
N THR A 60 6.38 -3.82 -18.97
CA THR A 60 7.59 -3.86 -19.81
C THR A 60 8.07 -5.30 -19.96
N ARG A 61 9.04 -5.54 -20.85
CA ARG A 61 9.68 -6.86 -20.98
C ARG A 61 10.36 -7.36 -19.70
N ALA A 62 10.72 -6.45 -18.80
CA ALA A 62 11.36 -6.76 -17.52
C ALA A 62 10.35 -6.83 -16.35
N GLY A 63 9.05 -6.77 -16.63
CA GLY A 63 7.98 -6.72 -15.63
C GLY A 63 7.33 -5.35 -15.51
N MET A 64 6.64 -5.14 -14.38
CA MET A 64 5.88 -3.95 -14.06
C MET A 64 6.81 -2.86 -13.52
N ARG A 65 7.02 -1.79 -14.29
CA ARG A 65 7.89 -0.67 -13.91
C ARG A 65 7.07 0.47 -13.31
N PRO A 66 7.43 1.02 -12.13
CA PRO A 66 6.71 2.14 -11.55
C PRO A 66 6.89 3.43 -12.35
N THR A 67 5.86 4.27 -12.39
CA THR A 67 5.94 5.66 -12.85
C THR A 67 6.62 6.53 -11.80
N TYR A 68 6.96 7.77 -12.17
CA TYR A 68 7.43 8.77 -11.21
C TYR A 68 6.41 8.95 -10.07
N LYS A 69 5.12 9.03 -10.40
CA LYS A 69 4.05 9.18 -9.41
C LYS A 69 4.00 8.00 -8.44
N ALA A 70 4.01 6.76 -8.94
CA ALA A 70 4.05 5.58 -8.09
C ALA A 70 5.28 5.57 -7.15
N THR A 71 6.45 5.97 -7.66
CA THR A 71 7.67 6.10 -6.86
C THR A 71 7.50 7.11 -5.72
N THR A 72 6.90 8.27 -5.99
CA THR A 72 6.61 9.26 -4.93
C THR A 72 5.55 8.79 -3.94
N MET A 73 4.57 8.00 -4.39
CA MET A 73 3.47 7.50 -3.56
C MET A 73 3.91 6.38 -2.61
N TYR A 74 4.90 5.57 -2.99
CA TYR A 74 5.32 4.38 -2.26
C TYR A 74 5.54 4.62 -0.76
N GLY A 75 6.38 5.61 -0.42
CA GLY A 75 6.67 5.93 0.98
C GLY A 75 5.44 6.42 1.76
N HIS A 76 4.45 7.02 1.10
CA HIS A 76 3.20 7.42 1.75
C HIS A 76 2.27 6.23 2.00
N VAL A 77 2.11 5.34 1.00
CA VAL A 77 1.26 4.15 1.13
C VAL A 77 1.82 3.20 2.19
N GLN A 78 3.14 3.03 2.23
CA GLN A 78 3.80 2.20 3.24
C GLN A 78 3.50 2.70 4.67
N LYS A 79 3.59 4.01 4.92
CA LYS A 79 3.26 4.61 6.22
C LYS A 79 1.79 4.44 6.62
N ILE A 80 0.87 4.43 5.65
CA ILE A 80 -0.54 4.18 5.92
C ILE A 80 -0.72 2.74 6.42
N LEU A 81 -0.14 1.76 5.73
CA LEU A 81 -0.22 0.35 6.14
C LEU A 81 0.48 0.12 7.49
N GLU A 82 1.62 0.76 7.73
CA GLU A 82 2.31 0.72 9.03
C GLU A 82 1.43 1.29 10.15
N SER A 83 0.77 2.42 9.91
CA SER A 83 -0.15 3.02 10.90
C SER A 83 -1.30 2.08 11.24
N ILE A 84 -1.79 1.31 10.27
CA ILE A 84 -2.85 0.31 10.50
C ILE A 84 -2.32 -0.87 11.32
N ASN A 85 -1.09 -1.31 11.06
CA ASN A 85 -0.44 -2.33 11.89
C ASN A 85 -0.25 -1.85 13.34
N LEU A 86 0.11 -0.58 13.54
CA LEU A 86 0.21 0.00 14.88
C LEU A 86 -1.16 0.06 15.60
N CYS A 87 -2.23 0.40 14.88
CA CYS A 87 -3.58 0.34 15.42
C CYS A 87 -3.96 -1.08 15.84
N HIS A 88 -3.58 -2.09 15.05
CA HIS A 88 -3.85 -3.50 15.35
C HIS A 88 -3.05 -4.03 16.53
N ALA A 89 -1.76 -3.65 16.63
CA ALA A 89 -0.89 -4.06 17.73
C ALA A 89 -1.43 -3.62 19.10
N GLY A 90 -2.33 -2.63 19.12
CA GLY A 90 -2.66 -1.87 20.31
C GLY A 90 -1.43 -1.06 20.69
N GLY A 91 -1.58 0.25 20.96
CA GLY A 91 -0.49 0.97 21.64
C GLY A 91 -0.07 0.12 22.83
N GLN A 92 1.23 -0.16 23.00
CA GLN A 92 1.75 -0.90 24.15
C GLN A 92 0.90 -0.50 25.35
N ALA A 93 0.21 -1.46 25.97
CA ALA A 93 -0.62 -1.17 27.14
C ALA A 93 0.24 -0.30 28.05
N PHE A 94 -0.18 0.95 28.28
CA PHE A 94 0.56 1.88 29.11
C PHE A 94 0.80 1.18 30.44
N ASP A 95 2.00 0.67 30.65
CA ASP A 95 2.42 0.06 31.89
C ASP A 95 2.95 1.21 32.74
N PRO A 96 2.22 1.68 33.78
CA PRO A 96 2.69 2.77 34.63
C PRO A 96 4.02 2.46 35.32
N LYS A 97 4.50 1.20 35.27
CA LYS A 97 5.77 0.75 35.81
C LYS A 97 6.93 0.80 34.81
N GLN A 98 6.67 1.01 33.51
CA GLN A 98 7.72 1.38 32.56
C GLN A 98 8.10 2.85 32.79
N LYS A 99 9.00 3.06 33.77
CA LYS A 99 9.66 4.34 33.99
C LYS A 99 10.20 4.87 32.67
N ALA A 100 9.85 6.11 32.34
CA ALA A 100 10.58 6.94 31.40
C ALA A 100 12.04 7.05 31.89
N ALA A 101 12.89 6.15 31.40
CA ALA A 101 14.33 6.23 31.58
C ALA A 101 14.89 7.03 30.40
N SER A 102 15.00 8.33 30.61
CA SER A 102 16.05 9.23 30.09
C SER A 102 15.65 10.66 30.52
N THR A 103 16.35 11.47 31.31
CA THR A 103 17.79 11.66 31.62
C THR A 103 18.63 11.47 30.36
N TRP A 104 19.09 12.50 29.65
CA TRP A 104 19.63 13.81 30.07
C TRP A 104 19.31 14.89 29.03
#